data_AF-A0A197JDS8-F1
#
_entry.id   AF-A0A197JDS8-F1
#
_cell.length_a   1.000
_cell.length_b   1.000
_cell.length_c   1.000
_cell.angle_alpha   90.00
_cell.angle_beta   90.00
_cell.angle_gamma   90.00
#
_symmetry.space_group_name_H-M   'P 1'
#
loop_
_entity.id
_entity.type
_entity.pdbx_description
1 polymer ?
#
loop_
_entity_poly.entity_id
_entity_poly.type
_entity_poly.pdbx_seq_one_letter_code
_entity_poly.pdbx_strand_id
1 'polypeptide(L)'
;MSRSKEAIINEVLNKYTQNLADVGQCVHPLGRLGATKRQGFTRFSKMFCDSMVFWAPVNSADEKVKENSNGPYSAGFTSIKLSLYHCRAKKVVVAMVAILPVLRKRYLVLHDIDMTHDCRYVSTRTYLERHLKAIEGISTIVNDHGRVGDHCMTLFAPADNAQKIRCKVYNKPVQMLVSADVRKSLGSRMEDIVANPDEKFSRTLLRHRDHGLLRLELTFYGSRLHPLAVHQNRMDDARRLLECCTTFDYSYEQHWIERAELIKAMVAVYIPGIKVFAYCHWWNSTTRKKYGYMWSKVSALLAMHLVANYSFDDRPIYYVEAKVSENGTVEVTKEKMYEREPGCKAKTLVPGGSKEHRPDDGQYVKHMRNMHSSTFGTSYNVLEPGGIYTIAAAGLKEFRGTLYWHIIMDCGTRVRAGKSLFRSKGTNDMKCKLVQE
;
A
#
# COMPACT_ATOMS: atom_id res chain seq x y z
N MET A 1 -25.25 4.57 -17.16
CA MET A 1 -24.18 5.09 -16.28
C MET A 1 -22.84 4.83 -16.95
N SER A 2 -21.95 5.81 -17.04
CA SER A 2 -20.61 5.61 -17.60
C SER A 2 -19.76 4.74 -16.68
N ARG A 3 -19.05 3.75 -17.23
CA ARG A 3 -18.16 2.86 -16.46
C ARG A 3 -17.03 3.67 -15.83
N SER A 4 -16.63 3.31 -14.62
CA SER A 4 -15.47 3.95 -13.97
C SER A 4 -14.17 3.61 -14.73
N LYS A 5 -13.20 4.52 -14.70
CA LYS A 5 -11.86 4.30 -15.28
C LYS A 5 -11.19 3.04 -14.72
N GLU A 6 -11.38 2.78 -13.43
CA GLU A 6 -10.88 1.59 -12.75
C GLU A 6 -11.53 0.30 -13.29
N ALA A 7 -12.84 0.30 -13.54
CA ALA A 7 -13.53 -0.86 -14.10
C ALA A 7 -13.05 -1.19 -15.52
N ILE A 8 -12.79 -0.16 -16.33
CA ILE A 8 -12.26 -0.31 -17.71
C ILE A 8 -10.84 -0.89 -17.67
N ILE A 9 -9.96 -0.32 -16.83
CA ILE A 9 -8.58 -0.82 -16.65
C ILE A 9 -8.57 -2.26 -16.14
N ASN A 10 -9.43 -2.60 -15.18
CA ASN A 10 -9.51 -3.94 -14.64
C ASN A 10 -9.96 -4.98 -15.68
N GLU A 11 -10.83 -4.61 -16.63
CA GLU A 11 -11.21 -5.48 -17.74
C GLU A 11 -10.00 -5.82 -18.62
N VAL A 12 -9.16 -4.82 -18.95
CA VAL A 12 -7.93 -5.06 -19.71
C VAL A 12 -6.98 -5.94 -18.91
N LEU A 13 -6.69 -5.57 -17.66
CA LEU A 13 -5.75 -6.30 -16.80
C LEU A 13 -6.17 -7.76 -16.54
N ASN A 14 -7.47 -8.08 -16.56
CA ASN A 14 -7.95 -9.46 -16.43
C ASN A 14 -7.40 -10.38 -17.52
N LYS A 15 -7.12 -9.85 -18.72
CA LYS A 15 -6.56 -10.62 -19.84
C LYS A 15 -5.06 -10.92 -19.68
N TYR A 16 -4.40 -10.28 -18.71
CA TYR A 16 -2.95 -10.38 -18.48
C TYR A 16 -2.60 -10.81 -17.06
N THR A 17 -3.54 -11.38 -16.29
CA THR A 17 -3.24 -11.84 -14.92
C THR A 17 -2.17 -12.94 -14.88
N GLN A 18 -2.04 -13.73 -15.93
CA GLN A 18 -0.98 -14.73 -16.10
C GLN A 18 0.43 -14.11 -16.19
N ASN A 19 0.53 -12.83 -16.58
CA ASN A 19 1.79 -12.09 -16.63
C ASN A 19 2.10 -11.37 -15.32
N LEU A 20 1.13 -11.33 -14.39
CA LEU A 20 1.26 -10.70 -13.09
C LEU A 20 1.63 -11.75 -12.04
N ALA A 21 2.42 -11.33 -11.06
CA ALA A 21 2.76 -12.20 -9.95
C ALA A 21 1.54 -12.45 -9.04
N ASP A 22 1.18 -13.73 -8.88
CA ASP A 22 0.04 -14.14 -8.07
C ASP A 22 0.43 -14.29 -6.60
N VAL A 23 0.20 -13.23 -5.81
CA VAL A 23 0.44 -13.26 -4.38
C VAL A 23 -0.63 -14.04 -3.60
N GLY A 24 -1.73 -14.43 -4.25
CA GLY A 24 -2.75 -15.31 -3.66
C GLY A 24 -2.25 -16.75 -3.54
N GLN A 25 -1.38 -17.19 -4.44
CA GLN A 25 -0.72 -18.50 -4.39
C GLN A 25 0.54 -18.52 -3.52
N CYS A 26 0.99 -17.35 -3.04
CA CYS A 26 2.08 -17.22 -2.08
C CYS A 26 1.60 -17.60 -0.66
N VAL A 27 1.02 -18.80 -0.53
CA VAL A 27 0.54 -19.40 0.72
C VAL A 27 1.66 -20.19 1.39
N HIS A 28 2.94 -19.93 1.04
CA HIS A 28 4.06 -20.76 1.47
C HIS A 28 3.89 -21.07 2.96
N PRO A 29 3.77 -22.37 3.31
CA PRO A 29 3.74 -22.71 4.71
C PRO A 29 5.06 -22.17 5.23
N LEU A 30 4.99 -21.43 6.33
CA LEU A 30 6.11 -20.87 7.07
C LEU A 30 7.06 -21.99 7.59
N GLY A 31 7.22 -23.11 6.90
CA GLY A 31 7.98 -24.29 7.27
C GLY A 31 8.79 -24.90 6.13
N ARG A 32 8.97 -24.25 4.97
CA ARG A 32 9.92 -24.74 3.93
C ARG A 32 11.18 -23.88 3.73
N LEU A 33 11.23 -22.64 4.22
CA LEU A 33 12.41 -21.79 4.15
C LEU A 33 12.57 -21.02 5.46
N GLY A 34 13.52 -21.43 6.30
CA GLY A 34 14.11 -20.63 7.38
C GLY A 34 13.23 -20.21 8.57
N ALA A 35 11.90 -20.40 8.55
CA ALA A 35 11.08 -20.03 9.70
C ALA A 35 11.25 -21.02 10.84
N THR A 36 11.55 -20.48 12.03
CA THR A 36 11.59 -21.28 13.25
C THR A 36 10.18 -21.39 13.80
N LYS A 37 9.66 -22.62 13.93
CA LYS A 37 8.37 -22.88 14.57
C LYS A 37 8.43 -22.42 16.02
N ARG A 38 7.40 -21.68 16.45
CA ARG A 38 7.20 -21.21 17.81
C ARG A 38 5.82 -21.64 18.30
N GLN A 39 5.66 -21.67 19.61
CA GLN A 39 4.35 -21.81 20.25
C GLN A 39 3.93 -20.46 20.80
N GLY A 40 2.70 -20.08 20.45
CA GLY A 40 2.04 -18.95 21.05
C GLY A 40 2.55 -17.59 20.64
N PHE A 41 1.85 -16.60 21.17
CA PHE A 41 2.15 -15.18 21.02
C PHE A 41 2.91 -14.76 22.28
N THR A 42 4.23 -14.63 22.20
CA THR A 42 5.11 -14.57 23.39
C THR A 42 5.55 -13.15 23.77
N ARG A 43 5.30 -12.15 22.92
CA ARG A 43 5.64 -10.74 23.21
C ARG A 43 4.59 -9.79 22.65
N PHE A 44 3.93 -9.07 23.55
CA PHE A 44 2.87 -8.13 23.22
C PHE A 44 3.36 -6.69 23.36
N SER A 45 2.89 -5.87 22.43
CA SER A 45 2.92 -4.43 22.60
C SER A 45 1.90 -3.95 23.64
N LYS A 46 1.92 -2.65 23.95
CA LYS A 46 0.84 -2.02 24.71
C LYS A 46 -0.43 -1.98 23.86
N MET A 47 -1.61 -1.96 24.48
CA MET A 47 -2.87 -1.81 23.74
C MET A 47 -2.98 -0.44 23.07
N PHE A 48 -3.30 -0.46 21.79
CA PHE A 48 -3.56 0.73 20.99
C PHE A 48 -5.04 0.83 20.60
N CYS A 49 -5.47 2.03 20.26
CA CYS A 49 -6.72 2.28 19.57
C CYS A 49 -6.35 2.78 18.17
N ASP A 50 -6.75 2.04 17.16
CA ASP A 50 -6.36 2.26 15.75
C ASP A 50 -7.39 3.10 15.00
N SER A 51 -8.67 2.94 15.31
CA SER A 51 -9.71 3.71 14.64
C SER A 51 -11.00 3.79 15.46
N MET A 52 -11.79 4.82 15.18
CA MET A 52 -13.15 4.99 15.68
C MET A 52 -14.06 5.41 14.53
N VAL A 53 -15.27 4.86 14.47
CA VAL A 53 -16.27 5.22 13.47
C VAL A 53 -17.46 5.87 14.16
N PHE A 54 -17.92 6.98 13.59
CA PHE A 54 -19.10 7.71 14.06
C PHE A 54 -20.15 7.76 12.94
N TRP A 55 -21.42 7.65 13.30
CA TRP A 55 -22.52 8.01 12.42
C TRP A 55 -22.89 9.48 12.62
N ALA A 56 -23.09 10.18 11.51
CA ALA A 56 -23.56 11.56 11.47
C ALA A 56 -24.77 11.67 10.54
N PRO A 57 -25.79 12.48 10.85
CA PRO A 57 -26.84 12.79 9.89
C PRO A 57 -26.24 13.58 8.71
N VAL A 58 -26.68 13.24 7.50
CA VAL A 58 -26.37 13.97 6.27
C VAL A 58 -27.29 15.18 6.21
N ASN A 59 -26.85 16.33 6.72
CA ASN A 59 -27.55 17.61 6.53
C ASN A 59 -26.70 18.59 5.72
N SER A 60 -27.19 18.92 4.50
CA SER A 60 -27.05 20.17 3.72
C SER A 60 -25.66 20.79 3.41
N ALA A 61 -24.55 20.27 3.93
CA ALA A 61 -23.21 20.86 3.76
C ALA A 61 -22.41 20.30 2.57
N ASP A 62 -22.93 19.27 1.89
CA ASP A 62 -22.30 18.77 0.66
C ASP A 62 -22.92 19.52 -0.52
N GLU A 63 -22.31 20.63 -0.95
CA GLU A 63 -22.74 21.40 -2.13
C GLU A 63 -22.85 20.51 -3.38
N LYS A 64 -22.08 19.42 -3.44
CA LYS A 64 -22.14 18.43 -4.52
C LYS A 64 -23.43 17.60 -4.58
N VAL A 65 -24.16 17.48 -3.46
CA VAL A 65 -25.46 16.78 -3.43
C VAL A 65 -26.59 17.71 -3.86
N LYS A 66 -26.43 19.03 -3.67
CA LYS A 66 -27.40 20.05 -4.11
C LYS A 66 -27.50 20.16 -5.63
N GLU A 67 -26.43 19.93 -6.39
CA GLU A 67 -26.45 20.12 -7.85
C GLU A 67 -27.14 18.98 -8.64
N ASN A 68 -27.39 17.80 -8.03
CA ASN A 68 -27.84 16.62 -8.78
C ASN A 68 -29.15 15.97 -8.30
N SER A 69 -29.90 16.57 -7.38
CA SER A 69 -31.10 15.94 -6.81
C SER A 69 -32.36 16.79 -6.92
N ASN A 70 -33.10 16.64 -8.03
CA ASN A 70 -34.49 17.09 -8.17
C ASN A 70 -35.50 16.15 -7.47
N GLY A 71 -35.12 15.52 -6.35
CA GLY A 71 -35.92 14.52 -5.64
C GLY A 71 -36.15 14.85 -4.17
N PRO A 72 -37.18 14.27 -3.52
CA PRO A 72 -37.49 14.52 -2.12
C PRO A 72 -36.31 14.14 -1.21
N TYR A 73 -36.00 15.01 -0.24
CA TYR A 73 -34.95 14.85 0.75
C TYR A 73 -35.08 13.51 1.51
N SER A 74 -34.16 12.57 1.29
CA SER A 74 -34.02 11.41 2.17
C SER A 74 -33.03 11.76 3.27
N ALA A 75 -33.45 11.74 4.54
CA ALA A 75 -32.54 11.86 5.68
C ALA A 75 -31.53 10.70 5.65
N GLY A 76 -30.30 10.97 5.19
CA GLY A 76 -29.21 9.99 5.15
C GLY A 76 -28.36 10.03 6.41
N PHE A 77 -27.61 8.97 6.68
CA PHE A 77 -26.49 9.00 7.62
C PHE A 77 -25.19 8.74 6.87
N THR A 78 -24.13 9.45 7.25
CA THR A 78 -22.77 9.21 6.75
C THR A 78 -21.90 8.65 7.88
N SER A 79 -20.94 7.81 7.53
CA SER A 79 -19.94 7.32 8.47
C SER A 79 -18.69 8.18 8.41
N ILE A 80 -18.23 8.63 9.58
CA ILE A 80 -17.00 9.38 9.75
C ILE A 80 -16.01 8.45 10.45
N LYS A 81 -14.96 8.07 9.74
CA LYS A 81 -13.87 7.27 10.29
C LYS A 81 -12.75 8.18 10.77
N LEU A 82 -12.46 8.12 12.06
CA LEU A 82 -11.27 8.70 12.68
C LEU A 82 -10.17 7.65 12.73
N SER A 83 -9.13 7.80 11.91
CA SER A 83 -7.93 6.96 11.97
C SER A 83 -6.97 7.49 13.04
N LEU A 84 -6.65 6.64 14.02
CA LEU A 84 -5.79 6.96 15.15
C LEU A 84 -4.46 6.22 15.00
N TYR A 85 -3.45 6.91 14.48
CA TYR A 85 -2.14 6.31 14.21
C TYR A 85 -1.37 6.06 15.52
N HIS A 86 -1.28 4.78 15.93
CA HIS A 86 -0.51 4.31 17.08
C HIS A 86 -0.83 5.02 18.42
N CYS A 87 -2.11 5.32 18.64
CA CYS A 87 -2.54 5.99 19.86
C CYS A 87 -2.76 4.97 20.98
N ARG A 88 -2.17 5.19 22.17
CA ARG A 88 -2.37 4.27 23.32
C ARG A 88 -3.85 4.26 23.71
N ALA A 89 -4.44 3.08 23.86
CA ALA A 89 -5.85 2.93 24.19
C ALA A 89 -6.24 3.70 25.46
N LYS A 90 -5.39 3.66 26.50
CA LYS A 90 -5.60 4.44 27.74
C LYS A 90 -5.81 5.94 27.47
N LYS A 91 -5.00 6.54 26.59
CA LYS A 91 -5.11 7.98 26.29
C LYS A 91 -6.40 8.30 25.55
N VAL A 92 -6.77 7.45 24.58
CA VAL A 92 -7.99 7.63 23.78
C VAL A 92 -9.23 7.47 24.64
N VAL A 93 -9.32 6.38 25.42
CA VAL A 93 -10.47 6.14 26.30
C VAL A 93 -10.66 7.30 27.29
N VAL A 94 -9.58 7.77 27.95
CA VAL A 94 -9.66 8.90 28.89
C VAL A 94 -10.13 10.18 28.20
N ALA A 95 -9.59 10.51 27.03
CA ALA A 95 -10.00 11.72 26.30
C ALA A 95 -11.48 11.61 25.83
N MET A 96 -11.88 10.44 25.34
CA MET A 96 -13.21 10.24 24.78
C MET A 96 -14.33 10.26 25.81
N VAL A 97 -14.06 9.98 27.08
CA VAL A 97 -15.04 10.16 28.17
C VAL A 97 -15.57 11.60 28.20
N ALA A 98 -14.70 12.60 28.01
CA ALA A 98 -15.11 14.01 27.98
C ALA A 98 -15.68 14.44 26.63
N ILE A 99 -15.17 13.89 25.52
CA ILE A 99 -15.51 14.32 24.15
C ILE A 99 -16.84 13.72 23.67
N LEU A 100 -17.14 12.45 23.98
CA LEU A 100 -18.34 11.76 23.47
C LEU A 100 -19.66 12.46 23.81
N PRO A 101 -19.87 12.98 25.04
CA PRO A 101 -21.08 13.75 25.34
C PRO A 101 -21.24 14.98 24.44
N VAL A 102 -20.14 15.66 24.10
CA VAL A 102 -20.16 16.83 23.20
C VAL A 102 -20.51 16.41 21.78
N LEU A 103 -19.92 15.33 21.28
CA LEU A 103 -20.20 14.79 19.94
C LEU A 103 -21.66 14.34 19.82
N ARG A 104 -22.21 13.67 20.85
CA ARG A 104 -23.63 13.24 20.87
C ARG A 104 -24.59 14.42 20.80
N LYS A 105 -24.29 15.55 21.47
CA LYS A 105 -25.08 16.80 21.34
C LYS A 105 -25.06 17.38 19.91
N ARG A 106 -24.09 16.97 19.09
CA ARG A 106 -23.98 17.33 17.67
C ARG A 106 -24.42 16.18 16.74
N TYR A 107 -25.18 15.21 17.25
CA TYR A 107 -25.68 14.05 16.51
C TYR A 107 -24.58 13.15 15.92
N LEU A 108 -23.37 13.20 16.48
CA LEU A 108 -22.27 12.31 16.17
C LEU A 108 -22.27 11.15 17.16
N VAL A 109 -22.68 9.97 16.69
CA VAL A 109 -22.86 8.78 17.54
C VAL A 109 -21.75 7.79 17.24
N LEU A 110 -21.04 7.35 18.27
CA LEU A 110 -20.06 6.26 18.13
C LEU A 110 -20.76 5.03 17.54
N HIS A 111 -20.10 4.37 16.60
CA HIS A 111 -20.58 3.11 16.03
C HIS A 111 -19.65 1.97 16.38
N ASP A 112 -18.35 2.18 16.21
CA ASP A 112 -17.36 1.19 16.56
C ASP A 112 -16.03 1.83 16.95
N ILE A 113 -15.26 1.06 17.72
CA ILE A 113 -13.89 1.37 18.12
C ILE A 113 -13.01 0.14 17.92
N ASP A 114 -11.89 0.32 17.23
CA ASP A 114 -10.90 -0.71 16.98
C ASP A 114 -9.77 -0.60 18.01
N MET A 115 -9.61 -1.66 18.81
CA MET A 115 -8.49 -1.83 19.74
C MET A 115 -7.53 -2.89 19.20
N THR A 116 -6.22 -2.65 19.29
CA THR A 116 -5.22 -3.54 18.69
C THR A 116 -4.11 -3.92 19.66
N HIS A 117 -3.61 -5.14 19.49
CA HIS A 117 -2.36 -5.66 20.04
C HIS A 117 -1.49 -6.16 18.89
N ASP A 118 -0.28 -5.63 18.79
CA ASP A 118 0.77 -6.19 17.94
C ASP A 118 1.54 -7.26 18.73
N CYS A 119 1.67 -8.44 18.13
CA CYS A 119 2.30 -9.65 18.66
C CYS A 119 3.49 -10.06 17.78
N ARG A 120 4.60 -10.43 18.41
CA ARG A 120 5.75 -11.01 17.69
C ARG A 120 5.37 -12.37 17.06
N TYR A 121 6.02 -12.69 15.95
CA TYR A 121 5.78 -13.88 15.12
C TYR A 121 4.53 -13.79 14.27
N VAL A 122 4.44 -14.68 13.29
CA VAL A 122 3.34 -14.71 12.31
C VAL A 122 2.66 -16.07 12.30
N SER A 123 1.42 -16.10 11.81
CA SER A 123 0.68 -17.33 11.53
C SER A 123 -0.13 -17.14 10.25
N THR A 124 -0.73 -18.21 9.76
CA THR A 124 -1.63 -18.19 8.59
C THR A 124 -3.04 -18.61 9.00
N ARG A 125 -4.00 -18.29 8.15
CA ARG A 125 -5.40 -18.70 8.31
C ARG A 125 -5.52 -20.21 8.54
N THR A 126 -4.78 -21.04 7.80
CA THR A 126 -4.81 -22.50 7.96
C THR A 126 -4.43 -22.97 9.37
N TYR A 127 -3.36 -22.41 9.96
CA TYR A 127 -2.94 -22.79 11.31
C TYR A 127 -3.90 -22.24 12.37
N LEU A 128 -4.38 -21.01 12.18
CA LEU A 128 -5.35 -20.39 13.07
C LEU A 128 -6.69 -21.14 13.07
N GLU A 129 -7.23 -21.47 11.90
CA GLU A 129 -8.47 -22.23 11.78
C GLU A 129 -8.34 -23.63 12.38
N ARG A 130 -7.23 -24.33 12.11
CA ARG A 130 -6.97 -25.65 12.70
C ARG A 130 -6.94 -25.58 14.23
N HIS A 131 -6.25 -24.57 14.77
CA HIS A 131 -6.16 -24.33 16.21
C HIS A 131 -7.54 -24.04 16.81
N LEU A 132 -8.28 -23.09 16.25
CA LEU A 132 -9.58 -22.70 16.79
C LEU A 132 -10.64 -23.81 16.66
N LYS A 133 -10.63 -24.59 15.58
CA LYS A 133 -11.54 -25.74 15.42
C LYS A 133 -11.27 -26.86 16.43
N ALA A 134 -10.07 -26.91 17.01
CA ALA A 134 -9.73 -27.89 18.05
C ALA A 134 -10.16 -27.43 19.47
N ILE A 135 -10.61 -26.18 19.63
CA ILE A 135 -11.11 -25.65 20.91
C ILE A 135 -12.63 -25.82 20.94
N GLU A 136 -13.14 -26.51 21.95
CA GLU A 136 -14.59 -26.65 22.16
C GLU A 136 -15.25 -25.28 22.45
N GLY A 137 -16.46 -25.06 21.91
CA GLY A 137 -17.26 -23.87 22.18
C GLY A 137 -16.99 -22.63 21.31
N ILE A 138 -16.10 -22.70 20.30
CA ILE A 138 -15.91 -21.61 19.32
C ILE A 138 -16.91 -21.76 18.17
N SER A 139 -17.93 -20.90 18.12
CA SER A 139 -19.07 -21.09 17.21
C SER A 139 -18.99 -20.33 15.88
N THR A 140 -18.12 -19.32 15.70
CA THR A 140 -18.24 -18.46 14.50
C THR A 140 -16.92 -17.93 13.95
N ILE A 141 -16.23 -18.76 13.14
CA ILE A 141 -15.21 -18.28 12.18
C ILE A 141 -15.95 -17.74 10.95
N VAL A 142 -15.62 -16.52 10.52
CA VAL A 142 -16.25 -15.90 9.35
C VAL A 142 -15.64 -16.46 8.07
N ASN A 143 -16.48 -16.91 7.14
CA ASN A 143 -16.04 -17.29 5.79
C ASN A 143 -15.81 -16.04 4.91
N ASP A 144 -14.68 -15.39 5.10
CA ASP A 144 -14.25 -14.19 4.37
C ASP A 144 -12.94 -14.39 3.58
N HIS A 145 -12.53 -15.64 3.35
CA HIS A 145 -11.27 -15.98 2.68
C HIS A 145 -11.09 -15.26 1.34
N GLY A 146 -12.11 -15.29 0.47
CA GLY A 146 -12.11 -14.57 -0.80
C GLY A 146 -12.07 -13.03 -0.68
N ARG A 147 -12.21 -12.46 0.51
CA ARG A 147 -12.12 -11.01 0.76
C ARG A 147 -10.78 -10.59 1.34
N VAL A 148 -10.23 -11.40 2.25
CA VAL A 148 -9.06 -11.05 3.10
C VAL A 148 -7.82 -11.91 2.86
N GLY A 149 -7.96 -13.04 2.17
CA GLY A 149 -6.88 -13.99 1.84
C GLY A 149 -6.41 -14.85 3.00
N ASP A 150 -5.29 -15.56 2.80
CA ASP A 150 -4.75 -16.56 3.74
C ASP A 150 -3.99 -15.98 4.94
N HIS A 151 -3.76 -14.68 4.95
CA HIS A 151 -2.99 -13.99 5.98
C HIS A 151 -3.85 -13.14 6.91
N CYS A 152 -5.17 -13.33 6.86
CA CYS A 152 -6.13 -12.71 7.74
C CYS A 152 -7.28 -13.68 8.02
N MET A 153 -7.75 -13.67 9.26
CA MET A 153 -8.90 -14.42 9.69
C MET A 153 -9.78 -13.52 10.55
N THR A 154 -11.08 -13.62 10.34
CA THR A 154 -12.09 -12.94 11.15
C THR A 154 -12.90 -13.98 11.92
N LEU A 155 -13.13 -13.73 13.20
CA LEU A 155 -14.07 -14.47 14.03
C LEU A 155 -14.91 -13.50 14.86
N PHE A 156 -16.08 -13.94 15.30
CA PHE A 156 -16.81 -13.24 16.35
C PHE A 156 -16.47 -13.87 17.68
N ALA A 157 -16.16 -13.04 18.68
CA ALA A 157 -16.04 -13.53 20.05
C ALA A 157 -17.39 -14.17 20.45
N PRO A 158 -17.39 -15.22 21.30
CA PRO A 158 -18.62 -15.80 21.81
C PRO A 158 -19.55 -14.70 22.32
N ALA A 159 -20.79 -14.71 21.84
CA ALA A 159 -21.77 -13.72 22.26
C ALA A 159 -22.03 -13.91 23.75
N ASP A 160 -21.55 -12.98 24.59
CA ASP A 160 -22.41 -12.62 25.70
C ASP A 160 -23.57 -11.81 25.12
N ASN A 161 -24.76 -11.93 25.68
CA ASN A 161 -25.99 -11.35 25.11
C ASN A 161 -25.98 -9.80 25.01
N ALA A 162 -24.86 -9.13 25.29
CA ALA A 162 -24.75 -7.68 25.38
C ALA A 162 -23.76 -7.03 24.40
N GLN A 163 -22.71 -7.71 23.93
CA GLN A 163 -21.65 -7.05 23.15
C GLN A 163 -21.18 -7.83 21.92
N LYS A 164 -21.51 -7.31 20.73
CA LYS A 164 -20.97 -7.83 19.47
C LYS A 164 -19.52 -7.37 19.29
N ILE A 165 -18.56 -8.29 19.42
CA ILE A 165 -17.14 -8.03 19.20
C ILE A 165 -16.66 -8.85 18.01
N ARG A 166 -16.11 -8.17 17.01
CA ARG A 166 -15.40 -8.83 15.91
C ARG A 166 -13.92 -8.86 16.24
N CYS A 167 -13.33 -10.04 16.15
CA CYS A 167 -11.90 -10.26 16.30
C CYS A 167 -11.28 -10.56 14.93
N LYS A 168 -10.19 -9.85 14.61
CA LYS A 168 -9.39 -10.07 13.41
C LYS A 168 -7.97 -10.39 13.81
N VAL A 169 -7.45 -11.45 13.23
CA VAL A 169 -6.07 -11.91 13.43
C VAL A 169 -5.39 -11.90 12.08
N TYR A 170 -4.29 -11.17 11.93
CA TYR A 170 -3.64 -11.07 10.63
C TYR A 170 -2.14 -10.80 10.67
N ASN A 171 -1.43 -11.34 9.69
CA ASN A 171 -0.02 -11.01 9.44
C ASN A 171 0.06 -9.58 8.91
N LYS A 172 0.50 -8.65 9.75
CA LYS A 172 0.45 -7.22 9.47
C LYS A 172 1.35 -6.83 8.28
N PRO A 173 2.63 -7.26 8.20
CA PRO A 173 3.49 -7.02 7.03
C PRO A 173 2.85 -7.49 5.73
N VAL A 174 2.35 -8.72 5.71
CA VAL A 174 1.73 -9.26 4.49
C VAL A 174 0.47 -8.50 4.13
N GLN A 175 -0.40 -8.19 5.08
CA GLN A 175 -1.60 -7.41 4.81
C GLN A 175 -1.29 -5.99 4.33
N MET A 176 -0.18 -5.37 4.75
CA MET A 176 0.25 -4.11 4.15
C MET A 176 0.62 -4.25 2.67
N LEU A 177 1.18 -5.40 2.28
CA LEU A 177 1.54 -5.67 0.88
C LEU A 177 0.31 -6.03 0.03
N VAL A 178 -0.60 -6.84 0.57
CA VAL A 178 -1.65 -7.53 -0.19
C VAL A 178 -3.08 -7.12 0.16
N SER A 179 -3.30 -6.12 1.00
CA SER A 179 -4.64 -5.62 1.30
C SER A 179 -4.91 -4.30 0.62
N ALA A 180 -5.85 -4.29 -0.33
CA ALA A 180 -6.26 -3.07 -1.02
C ALA A 180 -6.73 -1.97 -0.06
N ASP A 181 -7.41 -2.32 1.03
CA ASP A 181 -7.93 -1.32 1.98
C ASP A 181 -6.79 -0.66 2.78
N VAL A 182 -5.73 -1.40 3.09
CA VAL A 182 -4.52 -0.85 3.72
C VAL A 182 -3.73 -0.02 2.69
N ARG A 183 -3.58 -0.52 1.45
CA ARG A 183 -2.89 0.16 0.35
C ARG A 183 -3.56 1.47 -0.07
N LYS A 184 -4.88 1.63 0.10
CA LYS A 184 -5.56 2.92 -0.11
C LYS A 184 -4.99 4.02 0.79
N SER A 185 -4.64 3.69 2.04
CA SER A 185 -4.05 4.65 3.00
C SER A 185 -2.54 4.79 2.89
N LEU A 186 -1.83 3.71 2.59
CA LEU A 186 -0.37 3.72 2.46
C LEU A 186 0.09 4.21 1.10
N GLY A 187 -0.77 4.17 0.08
CA GLY A 187 -0.36 4.29 -1.30
C GLY A 187 -0.07 2.92 -1.92
N SER A 188 -0.01 2.92 -3.25
CA SER A 188 0.23 1.70 -4.02
C SER A 188 1.62 1.62 -4.65
N ARG A 189 2.51 2.56 -4.31
CA ARG A 189 3.90 2.52 -4.73
C ARG A 189 4.70 1.64 -3.78
N MET A 190 5.71 0.95 -4.30
CA MET A 190 6.57 0.11 -3.47
C MET A 190 7.39 0.94 -2.47
N GLU A 191 7.71 2.19 -2.82
CA GLU A 191 8.40 3.12 -1.91
C GLU A 191 7.58 3.43 -0.65
N ASP A 192 6.25 3.60 -0.78
CA ASP A 192 5.39 3.97 0.34
C ASP A 192 5.29 2.84 1.38
N ILE A 193 5.52 1.61 0.92
CA ILE A 193 5.55 0.40 1.76
C ILE A 193 6.84 0.37 2.59
N VAL A 194 7.96 0.81 2.01
CA VAL A 194 9.30 0.72 2.60
C VAL A 194 9.65 1.97 3.43
N ALA A 195 9.18 3.14 3.01
CA ALA A 195 9.49 4.44 3.61
C ALA A 195 8.21 5.15 4.06
N ASN A 196 7.50 4.56 5.02
CA ASN A 196 6.28 5.16 5.55
C ASN A 196 6.61 6.49 6.29
N PRO A 197 5.94 7.60 5.96
CA PRO A 197 6.19 8.90 6.61
C PRO A 197 5.79 8.96 8.09
N ASP A 198 5.01 8.00 8.61
CA ASP A 198 4.70 7.91 10.04
C ASP A 198 5.85 7.28 10.84
N GLU A 199 6.62 8.12 11.53
CA GLU A 199 7.75 7.74 12.37
C GLU A 199 7.40 6.71 13.47
N LYS A 200 6.18 6.73 14.05
CA LYS A 200 5.76 5.75 15.07
C LYS A 200 5.45 4.40 14.45
N PHE A 201 4.81 4.41 13.28
CA PHE A 201 4.56 3.21 12.50
C PHE A 201 5.89 2.58 12.06
N SER A 202 6.80 3.37 11.50
CA SER A 202 8.13 2.95 11.08
C SER A 202 8.94 2.35 12.24
N ARG A 203 8.93 2.97 13.44
CA ARG A 203 9.57 2.38 14.64
C ARG A 203 8.99 1.02 15.04
N THR A 204 7.68 0.85 14.94
CA THR A 204 7.03 -0.44 15.27
C THR A 204 7.43 -1.51 14.25
N LEU A 205 7.46 -1.16 12.96
CA LEU A 205 7.93 -2.07 11.93
C LEU A 205 9.40 -2.48 12.15
N LEU A 206 10.28 -1.52 12.41
CA LEU A 206 11.70 -1.78 12.65
C LEU A 206 11.92 -2.72 13.85
N ARG A 207 11.18 -2.54 14.95
CA ARG A 207 11.30 -3.38 16.15
C ARG A 207 11.00 -4.87 15.89
N HIS A 208 10.12 -5.15 14.94
CA HIS A 208 9.66 -6.51 14.64
C HIS A 208 10.17 -7.03 13.29
N ARG A 209 11.08 -6.29 12.63
CA ARG A 209 11.60 -6.57 11.29
C ARG A 209 12.13 -8.00 11.18
N ASP A 210 12.90 -8.44 12.16
CA ASP A 210 13.62 -9.71 12.07
C ASP A 210 12.75 -10.92 12.46
N HIS A 211 11.53 -10.69 12.94
CA HIS A 211 10.70 -11.74 13.56
C HIS A 211 9.28 -11.88 13.00
N GLY A 212 8.83 -10.88 12.26
CA GLY A 212 7.44 -10.85 11.82
C GLY A 212 6.52 -10.29 12.89
N LEU A 213 5.32 -9.91 12.45
CA LEU A 213 4.35 -9.23 13.30
C LEU A 213 2.93 -9.65 12.92
N LEU A 214 2.23 -10.22 13.89
CA LEU A 214 0.83 -10.51 13.80
C LEU A 214 0.06 -9.47 14.62
N ARG A 215 -1.10 -9.06 14.11
CA ARG A 215 -1.98 -8.13 14.79
C ARG A 215 -3.26 -8.83 15.19
N LEU A 216 -3.62 -8.63 16.45
CA LEU A 216 -4.92 -8.93 17.02
C LEU A 216 -5.71 -7.61 17.09
N GLU A 217 -6.83 -7.54 16.39
CA GLU A 217 -7.71 -6.36 16.31
C GLU A 217 -9.10 -6.75 16.81
N LEU A 218 -9.59 -6.04 17.82
CA LEU A 218 -10.95 -6.17 18.34
C LEU A 218 -11.75 -4.92 17.98
N THR A 219 -12.78 -5.11 17.16
CA THR A 219 -13.79 -4.09 16.87
C THR A 219 -14.94 -4.26 17.85
N PHE A 220 -15.13 -3.25 18.70
CA PHE A 220 -16.26 -3.18 19.62
C PHE A 220 -17.38 -2.39 18.97
N TYR A 221 -18.48 -3.06 18.61
CA TYR A 221 -19.65 -2.38 18.06
C TYR A 221 -20.54 -1.82 19.16
N GLY A 222 -21.06 -0.61 18.94
CA GLY A 222 -22.05 0.03 19.79
C GLY A 222 -21.78 1.52 20.02
N SER A 223 -22.80 2.20 20.52
CA SER A 223 -22.76 3.64 20.79
C SER A 223 -22.14 4.01 22.13
N ARG A 224 -21.79 3.02 22.95
CA ARG A 224 -21.22 3.19 24.29
C ARG A 224 -19.72 2.97 24.25
N LEU A 225 -18.98 3.91 24.85
CA LEU A 225 -17.57 3.70 25.18
C LEU A 225 -17.49 2.89 26.47
N HIS A 226 -16.76 1.79 26.43
CA HIS A 226 -16.55 0.96 27.62
C HIS A 226 -15.35 1.46 28.42
N PRO A 227 -15.30 1.17 29.75
CA PRO A 227 -14.10 1.39 30.54
C PRO A 227 -12.89 0.66 29.94
N LEU A 228 -11.68 1.21 30.13
CA LEU A 228 -10.45 0.63 29.62
C LEU A 228 -10.27 -0.85 30.03
N ALA A 229 -10.63 -1.18 31.27
CA ALA A 229 -10.53 -2.54 31.80
C ALA A 229 -11.36 -3.55 31.00
N VAL A 230 -12.54 -3.16 30.49
CA VAL A 230 -13.37 -4.04 29.65
C VAL A 230 -12.64 -4.36 28.35
N HIS A 231 -12.05 -3.35 27.70
CA HIS A 231 -11.26 -3.56 26.49
C HIS A 231 -10.04 -4.45 26.73
N GLN A 232 -9.35 -4.27 27.87
CA GLN A 232 -8.19 -5.08 28.25
C GLN A 232 -8.59 -6.54 28.50
N ASN A 233 -9.64 -6.78 29.27
CA ASN A 233 -10.11 -8.13 29.58
C ASN A 233 -10.49 -8.90 28.31
N ARG A 234 -11.21 -8.27 27.38
CA ARG A 234 -11.57 -8.88 26.09
C ARG A 234 -10.36 -9.15 25.20
N MET A 235 -9.38 -8.26 25.22
CA MET A 235 -8.11 -8.48 24.52
C MET A 235 -7.35 -9.68 25.11
N ASP A 236 -7.34 -9.81 26.44
CA ASP A 236 -6.74 -10.94 27.13
C ASP A 236 -7.49 -12.26 26.89
N ASP A 237 -8.83 -12.24 26.79
CA ASP A 237 -9.62 -13.40 26.38
C ASP A 237 -9.22 -13.87 24.97
N ALA A 238 -9.21 -12.94 24.01
CA ALA A 238 -8.82 -13.24 22.63
C ALA A 238 -7.37 -13.73 22.53
N ARG A 239 -6.48 -13.20 23.38
CA ARG A 239 -5.09 -13.64 23.50
C ARG A 239 -4.99 -15.07 24.03
N ARG A 240 -5.71 -15.41 25.11
CA ARG A 240 -5.72 -16.76 25.69
C ARG A 240 -6.20 -17.81 24.71
N LEU A 241 -7.23 -17.50 23.91
CA LEU A 241 -7.72 -18.40 22.85
C LEU A 241 -6.63 -18.77 21.83
N LEU A 242 -5.64 -17.89 21.66
CA LEU A 242 -4.60 -18.01 20.65
C LEU A 242 -3.24 -18.44 21.24
N GLU A 243 -3.12 -18.60 22.55
CA GLU A 243 -1.85 -18.80 23.26
C GLU A 243 -1.10 -20.08 22.87
N CYS A 244 -1.82 -21.15 22.48
CA CYS A 244 -1.20 -22.41 22.03
C CYS A 244 -1.15 -22.53 20.50
N CYS A 245 -1.56 -21.50 19.75
CA CYS A 245 -1.53 -21.54 18.30
C CYS A 245 -0.08 -21.66 17.79
N THR A 246 0.10 -22.41 16.70
CA THR A 246 1.38 -22.45 16.01
C THR A 246 1.68 -21.10 15.38
N THR A 247 2.86 -20.56 15.68
CA THR A 247 3.39 -19.32 15.13
C THR A 247 4.80 -19.55 14.58
N PHE A 248 5.31 -18.59 13.81
CA PHE A 248 6.59 -18.71 13.12
C PHE A 248 7.41 -17.44 13.24
N ASP A 249 8.69 -17.60 13.56
CA ASP A 249 9.70 -16.55 13.54
C ASP A 249 10.12 -16.33 12.09
N TYR A 250 9.67 -15.22 11.50
CA TYR A 250 9.79 -15.01 10.06
C TYR A 250 9.88 -13.53 9.72
N SER A 251 11.00 -13.12 9.12
CA SER A 251 11.34 -11.70 8.99
C SER A 251 10.54 -11.00 7.88
N TYR A 252 10.48 -9.67 7.97
CA TYR A 252 9.89 -8.84 6.92
C TYR A 252 10.67 -8.92 5.62
N GLU A 253 12.00 -9.04 5.72
CA GLU A 253 12.88 -9.22 4.57
C GLU A 253 12.55 -10.51 3.83
N GLN A 254 12.38 -11.62 4.56
CA GLN A 254 11.98 -12.89 3.96
C GLN A 254 10.58 -12.78 3.31
N HIS A 255 9.61 -12.18 4.01
CA HIS A 255 8.28 -11.91 3.43
C HIS A 255 8.32 -11.09 2.14
N TRP A 256 9.25 -10.13 2.07
CA TRP A 256 9.45 -9.27 0.92
C TRP A 256 10.13 -10.03 -0.23
N ILE A 257 11.25 -10.71 0.03
CA ILE A 257 12.00 -11.47 -0.97
C ILE A 257 11.09 -12.48 -1.65
N GLU A 258 10.34 -13.29 -0.89
CA GLU A 258 9.42 -14.28 -1.47
C GLU A 258 8.40 -13.66 -2.42
N ARG A 259 7.87 -12.48 -2.09
CA ARG A 259 6.86 -11.79 -2.92
C ARG A 259 7.50 -11.08 -4.12
N ALA A 260 8.67 -10.52 -3.94
CA ALA A 260 9.46 -9.89 -5.00
C ALA A 260 9.91 -10.92 -6.04
N GLU A 261 10.33 -12.11 -5.60
CA GLU A 261 10.75 -13.21 -6.48
C GLU A 261 9.63 -13.71 -7.39
N LEU A 262 8.36 -13.59 -6.96
CA LEU A 262 7.21 -13.91 -7.82
C LEU A 262 7.08 -12.94 -8.99
N ILE A 263 7.54 -11.70 -8.87
CA ILE A 263 7.47 -10.69 -9.95
C ILE A 263 8.38 -11.14 -11.09
N LYS A 264 7.79 -11.77 -12.10
CA LYS A 264 8.46 -12.15 -13.34
C LYS A 264 8.30 -11.11 -14.43
N ALA A 265 7.21 -10.35 -14.38
CA ALA A 265 6.91 -9.25 -15.28
C ALA A 265 5.90 -8.28 -14.65
N MET A 266 5.68 -7.17 -15.33
CA MET A 266 4.67 -6.18 -14.98
C MET A 266 3.76 -5.92 -16.18
N VAL A 267 2.57 -5.37 -15.93
CA VAL A 267 1.64 -4.98 -16.99
C VAL A 267 1.35 -3.49 -16.87
N ALA A 268 1.54 -2.76 -17.96
CA ALA A 268 1.19 -1.36 -18.10
C ALA A 268 0.07 -1.20 -19.13
N VAL A 269 -1.05 -0.61 -18.74
CA VAL A 269 -2.19 -0.35 -19.62
C VAL A 269 -2.32 1.14 -19.86
N TYR A 270 -2.35 1.57 -21.11
CA TYR A 270 -2.65 2.94 -21.51
C TYR A 270 -3.91 2.98 -22.37
N ILE A 271 -4.83 3.89 -22.05
CA ILE A 271 -6.06 4.11 -22.81
C ILE A 271 -6.08 5.58 -23.25
N PRO A 272 -5.64 5.90 -24.48
CA PRO A 272 -5.49 7.27 -24.94
C PRO A 272 -6.79 8.07 -24.89
N GLY A 273 -7.91 7.46 -25.32
CA GLY A 273 -9.21 8.13 -25.41
C GLY A 273 -9.73 8.69 -24.09
N ILE A 274 -9.38 8.06 -22.96
CA ILE A 274 -9.76 8.52 -21.61
C ILE A 274 -8.56 9.08 -20.80
N LYS A 275 -7.37 9.13 -21.41
CA LYS A 275 -6.11 9.63 -20.85
C LYS A 275 -5.76 8.95 -19.51
N VAL A 276 -5.82 7.63 -19.46
CA VAL A 276 -5.52 6.83 -18.26
C VAL A 276 -4.33 5.92 -18.53
N PHE A 277 -3.42 5.86 -17.58
CA PHE A 277 -2.34 4.88 -17.54
C PHE A 277 -2.42 4.11 -16.22
N ALA A 278 -2.26 2.81 -16.26
CA ALA A 278 -2.19 1.97 -15.07
C ALA A 278 -0.98 1.04 -15.17
N TYR A 279 -0.25 0.91 -14.07
CA TYR A 279 0.84 -0.05 -13.91
C TYR A 279 0.43 -1.08 -12.86
N CYS A 280 0.68 -2.35 -13.10
CA CYS A 280 0.33 -3.45 -12.21
C CYS A 280 1.49 -4.45 -12.11
N HIS A 281 1.79 -4.93 -10.89
CA HIS A 281 2.89 -5.87 -10.62
C HIS A 281 2.42 -7.13 -9.89
N TRP A 282 1.35 -7.03 -9.09
CA TRP A 282 0.74 -8.19 -8.44
C TRP A 282 -0.75 -8.28 -8.74
N TRP A 283 -1.24 -9.51 -8.70
CA TRP A 283 -2.64 -9.79 -8.49
C TRP A 283 -2.76 -10.86 -7.41
N ASN A 284 -3.94 -10.99 -6.82
CA ASN A 284 -4.20 -11.99 -5.80
C ASN A 284 -5.38 -12.84 -6.27
N SER A 285 -5.12 -14.10 -6.64
CA SER A 285 -6.16 -15.02 -7.13
C SER A 285 -7.26 -15.29 -6.13
N THR A 286 -6.92 -15.35 -4.84
CA THR A 286 -7.88 -15.56 -3.75
C THR A 286 -8.87 -14.41 -3.63
N THR A 287 -8.38 -13.16 -3.67
CA THR A 287 -9.21 -11.95 -3.45
C THR A 287 -9.64 -11.23 -4.71
N ARG A 288 -9.13 -11.67 -5.87
CA ARG A 288 -9.29 -11.04 -7.20
C ARG A 288 -8.79 -9.59 -7.29
N LYS A 289 -8.08 -9.10 -6.27
CA LYS A 289 -7.54 -7.73 -6.20
C LYS A 289 -6.24 -7.63 -7.00
N LYS A 290 -6.07 -6.51 -7.69
CA LYS A 290 -4.84 -6.16 -8.42
C LYS A 290 -4.12 -5.02 -7.72
N TYR A 291 -2.79 -5.04 -7.76
CA TYR A 291 -1.95 -4.09 -7.06
C TYR A 291 -1.01 -3.38 -8.02
N GLY A 292 -1.10 -2.06 -7.97
CA GLY A 292 -0.58 -1.20 -9.00
C GLY A 292 -0.91 0.26 -8.76
N TYR A 293 -0.49 1.13 -9.66
CA TYR A 293 -0.72 2.56 -9.57
C TYR A 293 -1.42 3.06 -10.84
N MET A 294 -2.42 3.92 -10.69
CA MET A 294 -3.18 4.50 -11.79
C MET A 294 -2.97 6.01 -11.85
N TRP A 295 -2.61 6.48 -13.03
CA TRP A 295 -2.52 7.88 -13.38
C TRP A 295 -3.72 8.29 -14.23
N SER A 296 -4.18 9.52 -14.03
CA SER A 296 -5.19 10.15 -14.87
C SER A 296 -4.61 11.38 -15.58
N LYS A 297 -5.24 11.78 -16.68
CA LYS A 297 -4.80 12.90 -17.54
C LYS A 297 -3.41 12.67 -18.16
N VAL A 298 -3.14 11.43 -18.54
CA VAL A 298 -1.85 11.01 -19.13
C VAL A 298 -1.86 11.18 -20.64
N SER A 299 -0.81 11.80 -21.18
CA SER A 299 -0.54 11.88 -22.63
C SER A 299 0.24 10.66 -23.12
N ALA A 300 0.26 10.40 -24.42
CA ALA A 300 1.01 9.27 -24.99
C ALA A 300 2.50 9.34 -24.68
N LEU A 301 3.09 10.55 -24.74
CA LEU A 301 4.48 10.77 -24.38
C LEU A 301 4.73 10.45 -22.89
N LEU A 302 3.87 10.94 -22.00
CA LEU A 302 3.98 10.65 -20.57
C LEU A 302 3.78 9.15 -20.29
N ALA A 303 2.85 8.47 -20.96
CA ALA A 303 2.65 7.03 -20.82
C ALA A 303 3.94 6.26 -21.12
N MET A 304 4.64 6.59 -22.21
CA MET A 304 5.91 5.96 -22.55
C MET A 304 7.01 6.25 -21.52
N HIS A 305 7.05 7.46 -20.98
CA HIS A 305 7.95 7.78 -19.87
C HIS A 305 7.62 6.97 -18.61
N LEU A 306 6.33 6.80 -18.29
CA LEU A 306 5.92 5.99 -17.16
C LEU A 306 6.33 4.52 -17.37
N VAL A 307 6.16 3.95 -18.57
CA VAL A 307 6.67 2.59 -18.89
C VAL A 307 8.17 2.49 -18.65
N ALA A 308 8.95 3.43 -19.18
CA ALA A 308 10.41 3.42 -19.02
C ALA A 308 10.84 3.53 -17.55
N ASN A 309 10.06 4.23 -16.73
CA ASN A 309 10.36 4.40 -15.32
C ASN A 309 9.85 3.24 -14.46
N TYR A 310 8.73 2.61 -14.79
CA TYR A 310 8.10 1.56 -13.99
C TYR A 310 8.77 0.20 -14.20
N SER A 311 9.99 0.04 -13.70
CA SER A 311 10.73 -1.23 -13.76
C SER A 311 10.93 -1.85 -12.38
N PHE A 312 10.97 -3.18 -12.33
CA PHE A 312 11.31 -3.96 -11.14
C PHE A 312 12.40 -4.96 -11.51
N ASP A 313 13.59 -4.89 -10.90
CA ASP A 313 14.67 -5.91 -10.98
C ASP A 313 14.87 -6.56 -12.37
N ASP A 314 15.04 -5.73 -13.40
CA ASP A 314 15.23 -6.14 -14.82
C ASP A 314 14.12 -6.99 -15.43
N ARG A 315 12.95 -7.04 -14.79
CA ARG A 315 11.77 -7.74 -15.28
C ARG A 315 11.11 -6.97 -16.43
N PRO A 316 10.62 -7.68 -17.47
CA PRO A 316 9.92 -7.06 -18.58
C PRO A 316 8.61 -6.40 -18.17
N ILE A 317 8.19 -5.42 -18.97
CA ILE A 317 6.89 -4.75 -18.86
C ILE A 317 6.08 -5.06 -20.12
N TYR A 318 4.93 -5.69 -19.94
CA TYR A 318 3.91 -5.82 -20.98
C TYR A 318 3.12 -4.53 -21.08
N TYR A 319 3.41 -3.72 -22.09
CA TYR A 319 2.66 -2.53 -22.42
C TYR A 319 1.48 -2.87 -23.33
N VAL A 320 0.31 -2.45 -22.91
CA VAL A 320 -0.97 -2.70 -23.57
C VAL A 320 -1.63 -1.36 -23.83
N GLU A 321 -1.90 -1.06 -25.09
CA GLU A 321 -2.76 0.05 -25.48
C GLU A 321 -4.15 -0.49 -25.78
N ALA A 322 -5.17 0.18 -25.25
CA ALA A 322 -6.55 -0.18 -25.52
C ALA A 322 -7.38 1.06 -25.88
N LYS A 323 -8.46 0.83 -26.62
CA LYS A 323 -9.50 1.81 -26.91
C LYS A 323 -10.81 1.37 -26.27
N VAL A 324 -11.63 2.36 -25.91
CA VAL A 324 -13.02 2.14 -25.49
C VAL A 324 -13.88 2.54 -26.68
N SER A 325 -14.67 1.62 -27.19
CA SER A 325 -15.61 1.85 -28.28
C SER A 325 -16.83 2.65 -27.80
N GLU A 326 -17.66 3.11 -28.74
CA GLU A 326 -18.89 3.85 -28.44
C GLU A 326 -19.89 3.05 -27.59
N ASN A 327 -19.95 1.73 -27.77
CA ASN A 327 -20.78 0.84 -26.95
C ASN A 327 -20.13 0.46 -25.60
N GLY A 328 -18.95 1.02 -25.28
CA GLY A 328 -18.27 0.82 -24.01
C GLY A 328 -17.47 -0.48 -23.89
N THR A 329 -17.28 -1.22 -24.98
CA THR A 329 -16.39 -2.39 -25.04
C THR A 329 -14.93 -1.95 -25.09
N VAL A 330 -14.05 -2.74 -24.46
CA VAL A 330 -12.62 -2.43 -24.42
C VAL A 330 -11.87 -3.35 -25.38
N GLU A 331 -11.25 -2.75 -26.38
CA GLU A 331 -10.49 -3.45 -27.42
C GLU A 331 -9.01 -3.11 -27.28
N VAL A 332 -8.15 -4.14 -27.25
CA VAL A 332 -6.71 -3.96 -27.23
C VAL A 332 -6.25 -3.63 -28.64
N THR A 333 -5.56 -2.50 -28.81
CA THR A 333 -5.10 -2.01 -30.10
C THR A 333 -3.61 -2.25 -30.32
N LYS A 334 -2.85 -2.43 -29.23
CA LYS A 334 -1.42 -2.67 -29.29
C LYS A 334 -0.95 -3.44 -28.07
N GLU A 335 -0.08 -4.40 -28.31
CA GLU A 335 0.67 -5.09 -27.26
C GLU A 335 2.16 -5.02 -27.61
N LYS A 336 2.98 -4.69 -26.62
CA LYS A 336 4.43 -4.71 -26.76
C LYS A 336 5.09 -5.07 -25.44
N MET A 337 6.02 -6.00 -25.47
CA MET A 337 6.88 -6.28 -24.34
C MET A 337 8.10 -5.35 -24.41
N TYR A 338 8.40 -4.69 -23.29
CA TYR A 338 9.60 -3.89 -23.11
C TYR A 338 10.51 -4.62 -22.13
N GLU A 339 11.69 -4.97 -22.61
CA GLU A 339 12.76 -5.53 -21.80
C GLU A 339 13.72 -4.43 -21.39
N ARG A 340 14.44 -4.67 -20.29
CA ARG A 340 15.54 -3.80 -19.91
C ARG A 340 16.80 -4.18 -20.66
N GLU A 341 17.63 -3.17 -20.94
CA GLU A 341 18.92 -3.43 -21.55
C GLU A 341 19.84 -4.19 -20.58
N PRO A 342 20.59 -5.20 -21.07
CA PRO A 342 21.56 -5.93 -20.27
C PRO A 342 22.57 -5.00 -19.59
N GLY A 343 22.80 -5.18 -18.28
CA GLY A 343 23.77 -4.39 -17.51
C GLY A 343 23.20 -3.16 -16.79
N CYS A 344 21.91 -2.88 -16.94
CA CYS A 344 21.23 -1.81 -16.21
C CYS A 344 21.16 -2.12 -14.69
N LYS A 345 22.00 -1.47 -13.87
CA LYS A 345 22.10 -1.77 -12.41
C LYS A 345 21.00 -1.18 -11.53
N ALA A 346 20.02 -0.47 -12.10
CA ALA A 346 19.00 0.25 -11.33
C ALA A 346 17.95 -0.70 -10.74
N LYS A 347 18.12 -1.16 -9.49
CA LYS A 347 17.29 -2.25 -8.92
C LYS A 347 15.80 -1.96 -8.72
N THR A 348 15.36 -0.71 -8.82
CA THR A 348 13.94 -0.36 -8.98
C THR A 348 13.91 1.10 -9.44
N LEU A 349 12.91 1.52 -10.20
CA LEU A 349 12.53 2.94 -10.25
C LEU A 349 11.03 2.93 -10.03
N VAL A 350 10.62 3.40 -8.86
CA VAL A 350 9.22 3.82 -8.68
C VAL A 350 9.36 5.30 -8.39
N PRO A 351 9.20 6.18 -9.39
CA PRO A 351 9.39 7.61 -9.17
C PRO A 351 8.30 8.13 -8.24
N GLY A 352 8.72 8.56 -7.05
CA GLY A 352 7.88 9.30 -6.11
C GLY A 352 7.79 10.78 -6.46
N GLY A 353 6.57 11.29 -6.63
CA GLY A 353 6.29 12.71 -6.48
C GLY A 353 6.57 13.13 -5.04
N SER A 354 7.52 14.05 -4.85
CA SER A 354 8.02 14.50 -3.55
C SER A 354 6.99 15.30 -2.74
N LYS A 355 6.77 14.93 -1.47
CA LYS A 355 6.44 15.86 -0.38
C LYS A 355 7.36 15.59 0.83
N GLU A 356 8.22 16.57 1.10
CA GLU A 356 8.88 16.98 2.36
C GLU A 356 9.53 15.97 3.36
N HIS A 357 10.88 16.11 3.53
CA HIS A 357 11.74 16.19 4.76
C HIS A 357 11.46 15.26 6.00
N ARG A 358 12.41 14.65 6.78
CA ARG A 358 13.87 14.82 7.14
C ARG A 358 14.45 13.51 7.79
N PRO A 359 15.77 13.44 8.16
CA PRO A 359 16.58 12.20 8.18
C PRO A 359 16.88 11.64 9.59
N ASP A 360 17.15 10.33 9.71
CA ASP A 360 18.49 9.75 9.99
C ASP A 360 18.48 8.23 10.24
N ASP A 361 19.59 7.63 9.80
CA ASP A 361 20.34 6.46 10.24
C ASP A 361 19.71 5.04 10.33
N GLY A 362 20.22 4.14 9.46
CA GLY A 362 20.63 2.80 9.91
C GLY A 362 20.06 1.55 9.22
N GLN A 363 20.66 1.18 8.09
CA GLN A 363 21.05 -0.18 7.66
C GLN A 363 20.04 -1.23 7.09
N TYR A 364 20.53 -1.81 5.97
CA TYR A 364 20.15 -3.04 5.25
C TYR A 364 18.99 -2.99 4.24
N VAL A 365 19.07 -2.08 3.27
CA VAL A 365 18.88 -2.33 1.82
C VAL A 365 19.75 -1.30 1.10
N LYS A 366 20.57 -1.71 0.12
CA LYS A 366 21.46 -0.83 -0.64
C LYS A 366 20.66 0.34 -1.25
N HIS A 367 20.80 1.52 -0.65
CA HIS A 367 20.00 2.73 -0.91
C HIS A 367 19.81 3.01 -2.41
N MET A 368 18.57 2.98 -2.89
CA MET A 368 18.15 4.03 -3.82
C MET A 368 18.06 5.31 -3.00
N ARG A 369 18.86 6.32 -3.35
CA ARG A 369 18.64 7.67 -2.84
C ARG A 369 17.26 8.08 -3.30
N ASN A 370 16.30 8.22 -2.39
CA ASN A 370 15.08 8.95 -2.70
C ASN A 370 15.48 10.42 -2.83
N MET A 371 15.84 10.83 -4.05
CA MET A 371 16.38 12.15 -4.29
C MET A 371 15.21 13.14 -4.22
N HIS A 372 15.13 13.85 -3.10
CA HIS A 372 14.17 14.94 -2.91
C HIS A 372 14.21 15.91 -4.10
N SER A 373 13.08 16.51 -4.48
CA SER A 373 13.06 17.50 -5.56
C SER A 373 13.99 18.70 -5.28
N SER A 374 14.26 19.02 -4.01
CA SER A 374 15.29 20.00 -3.61
C SER A 374 16.73 19.54 -3.87
N THR A 375 17.00 18.24 -3.98
CA THR A 375 18.30 17.68 -4.40
C THR A 375 18.62 18.07 -5.85
N PHE A 376 17.62 18.34 -6.68
CA PHE A 376 17.82 18.97 -7.99
C PHE A 376 17.90 20.50 -7.87
N GLY A 377 18.54 21.00 -6.81
CA GLY A 377 18.90 22.40 -6.64
C GLY A 377 19.97 22.78 -7.66
N THR A 378 19.72 23.85 -8.39
CA THR A 378 20.60 24.33 -9.46
C THR A 378 21.92 24.81 -8.89
N SER A 379 23.02 24.17 -9.29
CA SER A 379 24.26 24.89 -9.57
C SER A 379 24.40 24.94 -11.09
N TYR A 380 24.84 26.08 -11.62
CA TYR A 380 25.18 26.22 -13.04
C TYR A 380 26.49 25.47 -13.30
N ASN A 381 26.47 24.15 -13.14
CA ASN A 381 27.61 23.33 -13.48
C ASN A 381 27.56 23.10 -14.98
N VAL A 382 28.50 23.72 -15.67
CA VAL A 382 28.78 23.43 -17.06
C VAL A 382 29.58 22.14 -17.07
N LEU A 383 29.08 21.12 -17.77
CA LEU A 383 29.84 19.91 -18.03
C LEU A 383 30.92 20.22 -19.06
N GLU A 384 32.11 19.65 -18.87
CA GLU A 384 33.22 19.86 -19.79
C GLU A 384 32.90 19.14 -21.12
N PRO A 385 33.04 19.85 -22.26
CA PRO A 385 32.97 19.22 -23.58
C PRO A 385 33.96 18.05 -23.68
N GLY A 386 33.54 16.93 -24.28
CA GLY A 386 34.35 15.71 -24.41
C GLY A 386 34.40 14.81 -23.17
N GLY A 387 33.97 15.28 -22.00
CA GLY A 387 33.88 14.49 -20.78
C GLY A 387 32.83 13.37 -20.87
N ILE A 388 33.15 12.20 -20.31
CA ILE A 388 32.20 11.10 -20.15
C ILE A 388 31.68 11.11 -18.72
N TYR A 389 30.37 11.28 -18.55
CA TYR A 389 29.71 11.32 -17.25
C TYR A 389 28.73 10.17 -17.10
N THR A 390 28.76 9.52 -15.94
CA THR A 390 27.79 8.49 -15.54
C THR A 390 26.65 9.14 -14.74
N ILE A 391 25.42 8.89 -15.16
CA ILE A 391 24.21 9.44 -14.54
C ILE A 391 23.77 8.54 -13.38
N ALA A 392 23.74 9.09 -12.17
CA ALA A 392 23.24 8.43 -10.96
C ALA A 392 21.71 8.53 -10.83
N ALA A 393 21.13 9.64 -11.27
CA ALA A 393 19.68 9.85 -11.33
C ALA A 393 19.30 10.98 -12.28
N ALA A 394 18.06 10.94 -12.76
CA ALA A 394 17.46 12.00 -13.54
C ALA A 394 16.00 12.24 -13.11
N GLY A 395 15.53 13.48 -13.19
CA GLY A 395 14.17 13.85 -12.82
C GLY A 395 13.72 15.15 -13.45
N LEU A 396 12.41 15.38 -13.47
CA LEU A 396 11.82 16.62 -13.95
C LEU A 396 11.55 17.56 -12.79
N LYS A 397 11.93 18.83 -12.96
CA LYS A 397 11.64 19.88 -11.98
C LYS A 397 11.33 21.18 -12.69
N GLU A 398 10.32 21.87 -12.18
CA GLU A 398 9.93 23.19 -12.64
C GLU A 398 10.95 24.23 -12.19
N PHE A 399 11.38 25.06 -13.13
CA PHE A 399 12.24 26.20 -12.88
C PHE A 399 11.70 27.38 -13.68
N ARG A 400 11.31 28.46 -12.99
CA ARG A 400 10.73 29.68 -13.61
C ARG A 400 9.56 29.37 -14.57
N GLY A 401 8.61 28.54 -14.14
CA GLY A 401 7.42 28.22 -14.92
C GLY A 401 7.63 27.20 -16.05
N THR A 402 8.84 26.65 -16.19
CA THR A 402 9.16 25.68 -17.25
C THR A 402 9.75 24.41 -16.64
N LEU A 403 9.29 23.23 -17.08
CA LEU A 403 9.81 21.94 -16.65
C LEU A 403 11.17 21.67 -17.33
N TYR A 404 12.22 21.41 -16.55
CA TYR A 404 13.53 21.00 -17.05
C TYR A 404 13.94 19.63 -16.51
N TRP A 405 14.70 18.90 -17.32
CA TRP A 405 15.43 17.74 -16.86
C TRP A 405 16.60 18.16 -15.99
N HIS A 406 16.69 17.53 -14.82
CA HIS A 406 17.80 17.66 -13.92
C HIS A 406 18.45 16.30 -13.75
N ILE A 407 19.77 16.29 -13.81
CA ILE A 407 20.60 15.09 -13.81
C ILE A 407 21.56 15.20 -12.65
N ILE A 408 21.76 14.09 -11.94
CA ILE A 408 22.74 13.94 -10.89
C ILE A 408 23.72 12.88 -11.36
N MET A 409 24.99 13.25 -11.43
CA MET A 409 26.08 12.35 -11.81
C MET A 409 26.51 11.48 -10.62
N ASP A 410 27.19 10.37 -10.89
CA ASP A 410 27.74 9.49 -9.84
C ASP A 410 28.68 10.22 -8.88
N CYS A 411 29.43 11.22 -9.39
CA CYS A 411 30.30 12.09 -8.60
C CYS A 411 29.54 13.13 -7.75
N GLY A 412 28.20 13.16 -7.80
CA GLY A 412 27.36 14.10 -7.06
C GLY A 412 27.10 15.43 -7.78
N THR A 413 27.73 15.69 -8.93
CA THR A 413 27.51 16.87 -9.76
C THR A 413 26.06 16.94 -10.23
N ARG A 414 25.45 18.13 -10.13
CA ARG A 414 24.05 18.38 -10.47
C ARG A 414 23.99 19.28 -11.69
N VAL A 415 23.23 18.88 -12.70
CA VAL A 415 23.16 19.60 -13.97
C VAL A 415 21.69 19.79 -14.34
N ARG A 416 21.33 21.01 -14.76
CA ARG A 416 20.09 21.27 -15.47
C ARG A 416 20.35 21.09 -16.96
N ALA A 417 19.72 20.10 -17.58
CA ALA A 417 19.88 19.85 -19.00
C ALA A 417 19.14 20.92 -19.82
N GLY A 418 19.86 21.59 -20.71
CA GLY A 418 19.27 22.42 -21.75
C GLY A 418 18.61 21.58 -22.85
N LYS A 419 17.81 22.20 -23.72
CA LYS A 419 17.16 21.53 -24.86
C LYS A 419 18.15 20.87 -25.84
N SER A 420 19.43 21.29 -25.84
CA SER A 420 20.48 20.75 -26.71
C SER A 420 20.97 19.35 -26.31
N LEU A 421 20.93 18.99 -25.01
CA LEU A 421 21.28 17.64 -24.54
C LEU A 421 20.31 16.56 -25.04
N PHE A 422 19.14 16.97 -25.57
CA PHE A 422 18.12 16.10 -26.14
C PHE A 422 18.36 15.72 -27.61
N ARG A 423 19.29 16.38 -28.30
CA ARG A 423 19.48 16.21 -29.75
C ARG A 423 20.57 15.20 -30.14
N SER A 424 21.35 14.66 -29.20
CA SER A 424 22.32 13.61 -29.53
C SER A 424 21.58 12.30 -29.83
N LYS A 425 21.41 12.02 -31.12
CA LYS A 425 20.87 10.77 -31.65
C LYS A 425 21.60 9.56 -31.05
N GLY A 426 20.83 8.62 -30.50
CA GLY A 426 21.14 7.20 -30.62
C GLY A 426 22.18 6.59 -29.67
N THR A 427 22.23 6.96 -28.39
CA THR A 427 22.94 6.15 -27.40
C THR A 427 21.99 5.70 -26.30
N ASN A 428 21.56 4.44 -26.40
CA ASN A 428 20.91 3.73 -25.31
C ASN A 428 21.87 3.44 -24.14
N ASP A 429 23.17 3.66 -24.32
CA ASP A 429 24.10 3.78 -23.20
C ASP A 429 23.82 5.09 -22.45
N MET A 430 23.58 5.01 -21.13
CA MET A 430 23.52 6.18 -20.24
C MET A 430 24.92 6.82 -20.03
N LYS A 431 25.58 7.18 -21.13
CA LYS A 431 26.79 8.00 -21.20
C LYS A 431 26.46 9.21 -22.06
N CYS A 432 26.37 10.40 -21.45
CA CYS A 432 26.33 11.64 -22.22
C CYS A 432 27.76 11.99 -22.63
N LYS A 433 28.02 12.07 -23.95
CA LYS A 433 29.23 12.69 -24.51
C LYS A 433 28.82 14.04 -25.10
N LEU A 434 29.34 15.13 -24.53
CA LEU A 434 29.22 16.45 -25.14
C LEU A 434 30.19 16.50 -26.32
N VAL A 435 29.65 16.49 -27.54
CA VAL A 435 30.44 16.71 -28.75
C VAL A 435 30.54 18.22 -28.94
N GLN A 436 31.77 18.72 -29.05
CA GLN A 436 32.05 20.10 -29.41
C GLN A 436 31.72 20.24 -30.91
N GLU A 437 30.83 21.17 -31.27
CA GLU A 437 30.62 21.54 -32.69
C GLU A 437 31.82 22.35 -33.19
#